data_AF-A0AAV0QBU5-F1
#
_entry.id   AF-A0AAV0QBU5-F1
#
_cell.length_a   1.000
_cell.length_b   1.000
_cell.length_c   1.000
_cell.angle_alpha   90.00
_cell.angle_beta   90.00
_cell.angle_gamma   90.00
#
_symmetry.space_group_name_H-M   'P 1'
#
loop_
_entity.id
_entity.type
_entity.pdbx_description
1 polymer ?
#
loop_
_entity_poly.entity_id
_entity_poly.type
_entity_poly.pdbx_seq_one_letter_code
_entity_poly.pdbx_strand_id
1 'polypeptide(L)'
;MDLLRAVIVGADGTPYSDGLFFFDISFPVEYPSVPPEVHYHAGGLDINPNLYSNGYVCLSLLGTWSGSHNENWQPSFSNVLQVLLSIQALILNEKPYFNEPGYEDFKGTPEGEIESLEYNEEIFLLSLKTMDYSMRRPPKVSAFWSIIIWFSDSLCTCKAGMNLSFGSMYDV
;
A
#
# COMPACT_ATOMS: atom_id res chain seq x y z
N MET A 1 -18.36 14.69 11.03
CA MET A 1 -17.46 13.74 10.38
C MET A 1 -16.11 14.40 10.33
N ASP A 2 -15.14 13.79 10.99
CA ASP A 2 -13.74 14.17 10.85
C ASP A 2 -13.12 13.33 9.74
N LEU A 3 -12.24 13.92 8.94
CA LEU A 3 -11.55 13.26 7.82
C LEU A 3 -10.06 13.42 7.99
N LEU A 4 -9.34 12.31 7.91
CA LEU A 4 -7.88 12.27 7.90
C LEU A 4 -7.40 11.63 6.60
N ARG A 5 -6.30 12.14 6.06
CA ARG A 5 -5.59 11.51 4.95
C ARG A 5 -4.25 10.99 5.45
N ALA A 6 -3.95 9.73 5.17
CA ALA A 6 -2.67 9.10 5.44
C ALA A 6 -1.95 8.78 4.13
N VAL A 7 -0.63 8.76 4.18
CA VAL A 7 0.22 8.18 3.15
C VAL A 7 1.10 7.14 3.81
N ILE A 8 1.17 5.95 3.22
CA ILE A 8 2.09 4.89 3.63
C ILE A 8 3.14 4.77 2.54
N VAL A 9 4.41 4.78 2.94
CA VAL A 9 5.52 4.44 2.06
C VAL A 9 5.70 2.93 2.12
N GLY A 10 5.73 2.27 0.96
CA GLY A 10 5.98 0.84 0.89
C GLY A 10 7.39 0.52 1.40
N ALA A 11 7.50 -0.55 2.19
CA ALA A 11 8.75 -0.89 2.86
C ALA A 11 9.74 -1.57 1.91
N ASP A 12 11.04 -1.40 2.20
CA ASP A 12 12.13 -2.10 1.52
C ASP A 12 11.91 -3.62 1.55
N GLY A 13 12.26 -4.29 0.45
CA GLY A 13 12.11 -5.73 0.30
C GLY A 13 10.67 -6.18 -0.02
N THR A 14 9.72 -5.26 -0.17
CA THR A 14 8.37 -5.55 -0.66
C THR A 14 8.21 -5.13 -2.13
N PRO A 15 7.28 -5.70 -2.90
CA PRO A 15 6.99 -5.22 -4.26
C PRO A 15 6.40 -3.78 -4.26
N TYR A 16 6.13 -3.22 -3.08
CA TYR A 16 5.62 -1.86 -2.86
C TYR A 16 6.72 -0.83 -2.58
N SER A 17 7.99 -1.25 -2.48
CA SER A 17 9.13 -0.42 -2.07
C SER A 17 9.12 0.96 -2.71
N ASP A 18 9.32 2.00 -1.89
CA ASP A 18 9.33 3.41 -2.29
C ASP A 18 8.02 3.95 -2.93
N GLY A 19 6.98 3.12 -3.03
CA GLY A 19 5.66 3.53 -3.47
C GLY A 19 4.94 4.37 -2.42
N LEU A 20 4.14 5.33 -2.86
CA LEU A 20 3.26 6.16 -2.04
C LEU A 20 1.82 5.68 -2.18
N PHE A 21 1.25 5.20 -1.07
CA PHE A 21 -0.11 4.68 -1.03
C PHE A 21 -0.97 5.58 -0.15
N PHE A 22 -1.93 6.26 -0.76
CA PHE A 22 -2.79 7.23 -0.08
C PHE A 22 -4.10 6.61 0.39
N PHE A 23 -4.50 6.96 1.61
CA PHE A 23 -5.72 6.47 2.24
C PHE A 23 -6.51 7.65 2.82
N ASP A 24 -7.81 7.68 2.59
CA ASP A 24 -8.74 8.54 3.32
C ASP A 24 -9.38 7.76 4.47
N ILE A 25 -9.45 8.39 5.63
CA ILE A 25 -9.96 7.81 6.88
C ILE A 25 -11.08 8.72 7.38
N SER A 26 -12.30 8.20 7.39
CA SER A 26 -13.50 8.89 7.86
C SER A 26 -13.88 8.38 9.24
N PHE A 27 -14.12 9.30 10.18
CA PHE A 27 -14.57 8.99 11.52
C PHE A 27 -16.09 9.17 11.62
N PRO A 28 -16.87 8.07 11.74
CA PRO A 28 -18.31 8.15 11.94
C PRO A 28 -18.63 8.77 13.31
N VAL A 29 -19.89 9.19 13.51
CA VAL A 29 -20.34 9.83 14.76
C VAL A 29 -20.20 8.87 15.95
N GLU A 30 -20.30 7.58 15.68
CA GLU A 30 -20.22 6.49 16.64
C GLU A 30 -18.77 6.13 17.00
N TYR A 31 -17.75 6.69 16.34
CA TYR A 31 -16.35 6.42 16.69
C TYR A 31 -16.06 6.88 18.14
N PRO A 32 -15.37 6.06 18.97
CA PRO A 32 -14.68 4.81 18.65
C PRO A 32 -15.49 3.53 18.91
N SER A 33 -16.81 3.61 19.13
CA SER A 33 -17.65 2.42 19.35
C SER A 33 -17.73 1.53 18.11
N VAL A 34 -17.53 2.10 16.92
CA VAL A 34 -17.33 1.41 15.64
C VAL A 34 -15.97 1.82 15.04
N PRO A 35 -15.36 0.99 14.17
CA PRO A 35 -14.10 1.35 13.51
C PRO A 35 -14.26 2.57 12.58
N PRO A 36 -13.16 3.23 12.20
CA PRO A 36 -13.18 4.23 11.14
C PRO A 36 -13.41 3.55 9.78
N GLU A 37 -13.91 4.31 8.81
CA GLU A 37 -13.97 3.86 7.42
C GLU A 37 -12.69 4.26 6.69
N VAL A 38 -12.08 3.32 5.95
CA VAL A 38 -10.83 3.57 5.20
C VAL A 38 -11.06 3.33 3.72
N HIS A 39 -10.59 4.27 2.90
CA HIS A 39 -10.65 4.20 1.44
C HIS A 39 -9.26 4.38 0.84
N TYR A 40 -8.84 3.42 0.02
CA TYR A 40 -7.58 3.45 -0.70
C TYR A 40 -7.73 4.19 -2.04
N HIS A 41 -6.78 5.07 -2.36
CA HIS A 41 -6.74 5.77 -3.66
C HIS A 41 -6.17 4.86 -4.76
N ALA A 42 -6.95 3.87 -5.17
CA ALA A 42 -6.50 2.78 -6.02
C ALA A 42 -6.19 3.14 -7.48
N GLY A 43 -6.76 4.23 -8.00
CA GLY A 43 -6.61 4.60 -9.41
C GLY A 43 -7.17 3.55 -10.38
N GLY A 44 -8.06 2.66 -9.93
CA GLY A 44 -8.61 1.56 -10.72
C GLY A 44 -7.73 0.32 -10.79
N LEU A 45 -6.74 0.17 -9.90
CA LEU A 45 -5.81 -0.97 -9.89
C LEU A 45 -5.99 -1.83 -8.64
N ASP A 46 -6.02 -3.15 -8.82
CA ASP A 46 -5.99 -4.13 -7.74
C ASP A 46 -4.52 -4.47 -7.44
N ILE A 47 -3.95 -3.85 -6.41
CA ILE A 47 -2.51 -3.98 -6.09
C ILE A 47 -2.21 -4.98 -4.96
N ASN A 48 -3.27 -5.54 -4.38
CA ASN A 48 -3.20 -6.52 -3.31
C ASN A 48 -4.57 -7.23 -3.22
N PRO A 49 -4.66 -8.50 -2.80
CA PRO A 49 -5.94 -9.16 -2.55
C PRO A 49 -6.83 -8.42 -1.54
N ASN A 50 -6.23 -7.57 -0.68
CA ASN A 50 -6.94 -6.75 0.30
C ASN A 50 -7.08 -5.27 -0.09
N LEU A 51 -6.60 -4.85 -1.27
CA LEU A 51 -6.71 -3.49 -1.79
C LEU A 51 -7.32 -3.49 -3.19
N TYR A 52 -8.61 -3.19 -3.24
CA TYR A 52 -9.42 -3.31 -4.44
C TYR A 52 -9.30 -2.07 -5.32
N SER A 53 -9.52 -2.23 -6.62
CA SER A 53 -9.51 -1.19 -7.65
C SER A 53 -10.55 -0.10 -7.43
N ASN A 54 -11.62 -0.41 -6.68
CA ASN A 54 -12.63 0.56 -6.24
C ASN A 54 -12.26 1.28 -4.93
N GLY A 55 -11.08 1.01 -4.35
CA GLY A 55 -10.59 1.60 -3.12
C GLY A 55 -11.06 0.94 -1.83
N TYR A 56 -11.77 -0.20 -1.91
CA TYR A 56 -12.15 -0.97 -0.73
C TYR A 56 -10.92 -1.64 -0.08
N VAL A 57 -10.86 -1.62 1.25
CA VAL A 57 -9.75 -2.14 2.05
C VAL A 57 -10.26 -3.27 2.95
N CYS A 58 -9.70 -4.47 2.79
CA CYS A 58 -10.00 -5.62 3.64
C CYS A 58 -9.04 -5.66 4.84
N LEU A 59 -9.56 -5.45 6.05
CA LEU A 59 -8.81 -5.58 7.30
C LEU A 59 -9.77 -5.90 8.44
N SER A 60 -9.43 -6.86 9.30
CA SER A 60 -10.27 -7.27 10.43
C SER A 60 -10.54 -6.13 11.41
N LEU A 61 -9.54 -5.28 11.67
CA LEU A 61 -9.68 -4.06 12.47
C LEU A 61 -10.70 -3.06 11.91
N LEU A 62 -11.05 -3.16 10.62
CA LEU A 62 -12.06 -2.33 9.97
C LEU A 62 -13.43 -3.05 9.88
N GLY A 63 -13.51 -4.30 10.33
CA GLY A 63 -14.70 -5.14 10.16
C GLY A 63 -14.96 -5.55 8.70
N THR A 64 -14.00 -5.35 7.81
CA THR A 64 -14.11 -5.66 6.37
C THR A 64 -13.44 -6.99 5.99
N TRP A 65 -12.86 -7.69 6.98
CA TRP A 65 -12.26 -9.01 6.83
C TRP A 65 -12.50 -9.87 8.07
N SER A 66 -12.40 -11.18 7.93
CA SER A 66 -12.49 -12.10 9.07
C SER A 66 -11.23 -12.02 9.95
N GLY A 67 -11.42 -11.88 11.25
CA GLY A 67 -10.38 -12.01 12.26
C GLY A 67 -10.94 -12.63 13.55
N SER A 68 -10.04 -13.16 14.38
CA SER A 68 -10.37 -13.58 15.74
C SER A 68 -10.79 -12.38 16.59
N HIS A 69 -11.39 -12.63 17.77
CA HIS A 69 -11.93 -11.57 18.62
C HIS A 69 -10.94 -10.43 18.87
N ASN A 70 -9.66 -10.76 19.08
CA ASN A 70 -8.63 -9.78 19.40
C ASN A 70 -8.08 -9.03 18.17
N GLU A 71 -8.35 -9.52 16.96
CA GLU A 71 -7.93 -8.92 15.69
C GLU A 71 -9.00 -7.99 15.09
N ASN A 72 -10.22 -8.03 15.63
CA ASN A 72 -11.30 -7.14 15.28
C ASN A 72 -11.23 -5.84 16.09
N TRP A 73 -11.95 -4.80 15.63
CA TRP A 73 -12.02 -3.53 16.33
C TRP A 73 -12.54 -3.67 17.76
N GLN A 74 -11.76 -3.18 18.72
CA GLN A 74 -12.12 -3.10 20.13
C GLN A 74 -12.10 -1.64 20.59
N PRO A 75 -13.26 -1.01 20.87
CA PRO A 75 -13.34 0.43 21.18
C PRO A 75 -12.39 0.94 22.27
N SER A 76 -12.04 0.09 23.24
CA SER A 76 -11.18 0.44 24.37
C SER A 76 -9.68 0.28 24.10
N PHE A 77 -9.29 -0.38 23.00
CA PHE A 77 -7.90 -0.76 22.74
C PHE A 77 -7.43 -0.38 21.33
N SER A 78 -8.33 -0.45 20.35
CA SER A 78 -8.06 -0.18 18.95
C SER A 78 -7.88 1.31 18.67
N ASN A 79 -6.98 1.64 17.77
CA ASN A 79 -6.74 3.02 17.33
C ASN A 79 -6.27 3.08 15.87
N VAL A 80 -6.25 4.30 15.31
CA VAL A 80 -5.86 4.56 13.91
C VAL A 80 -4.42 4.17 13.62
N LEU A 81 -3.51 4.31 14.59
CA LEU A 81 -2.11 3.91 14.40
C LEU A 81 -2.01 2.40 14.18
N GLN A 82 -2.77 1.59 14.92
CA GLN A 82 -2.82 0.14 14.70
C GLN A 82 -3.40 -0.18 13.31
N VAL A 83 -4.45 0.51 12.86
CA VAL A 83 -4.97 0.34 11.49
C VAL A 83 -3.88 0.60 10.45
N LEU A 84 -3.17 1.72 10.55
CA LEU A 84 -2.10 2.08 9.60
C LEU A 84 -0.93 1.10 9.64
N LEU A 85 -0.51 0.67 10.83
CA LEU A 85 0.54 -0.34 10.99
C LEU A 85 0.11 -1.69 10.45
N SER A 86 -1.15 -2.09 10.64
CA SER A 86 -1.70 -3.32 10.06
C SER A 86 -1.76 -3.28 8.54
N ILE A 87 -2.14 -2.14 7.94
CA ILE A 87 -2.07 -1.98 6.48
C ILE A 87 -0.61 -2.14 6.00
N GLN A 88 0.35 -1.47 6.64
CA GLN A 88 1.75 -1.57 6.24
C GLN A 88 2.31 -3.00 6.42
N ALA A 89 2.03 -3.65 7.56
CA ALA A 89 2.64 -4.93 7.91
C ALA A 89 1.94 -6.15 7.30
N LEU A 90 0.61 -6.13 7.18
CA LEU A 90 -0.18 -7.28 6.75
C LEU A 90 -0.58 -7.18 5.28
N ILE A 91 -0.86 -5.98 4.77
CA ILE A 91 -1.30 -5.79 3.39
C ILE A 91 -0.09 -5.54 2.49
N LEU A 92 0.69 -4.49 2.77
CA LEU A 92 1.83 -4.07 1.95
C LEU A 92 3.12 -4.86 2.29
N ASN A 93 3.02 -6.19 2.37
CA ASN A 93 4.10 -7.07 2.82
C ASN A 93 4.96 -7.63 1.66
N GLU A 94 5.97 -8.45 1.99
CA GLU A 94 6.93 -9.03 1.02
C GLU A 94 6.30 -9.99 0.01
N LYS A 95 5.26 -10.74 0.40
CA LYS A 95 4.63 -11.80 -0.40
C LYS A 95 3.10 -11.66 -0.41
N PRO A 96 2.56 -10.60 -1.02
CA PRO A 96 1.14 -10.28 -1.04
C PRO A 96 0.26 -11.34 -1.73
N TYR A 97 0.84 -12.22 -2.55
CA TYR A 97 0.15 -13.38 -3.14
C TYR A 97 -0.58 -14.22 -2.07
N PHE A 98 0.06 -14.42 -0.91
CA PHE A 98 -0.50 -15.21 0.18
C PHE A 98 -1.55 -14.47 1.03
N ASN A 99 -1.90 -13.22 0.67
CA ASN A 99 -3.02 -12.53 1.29
C ASN A 99 -4.37 -12.98 0.71
N GLU A 100 -4.37 -13.73 -0.39
CA GLU A 100 -5.57 -14.33 -0.97
C GLU A 100 -6.06 -15.49 -0.07
N PRO A 101 -7.34 -15.50 0.33
CA PRO A 101 -7.96 -16.63 1.03
C PRO A 101 -7.63 -18.00 0.45
N GLY A 102 -7.10 -18.88 1.31
CA GLY A 102 -6.81 -20.27 0.98
C GLY A 102 -5.47 -20.46 0.29
N TYR A 103 -4.67 -19.40 0.12
CA TYR A 103 -3.35 -19.51 -0.48
C TYR A 103 -2.27 -19.76 0.58
N GLU A 104 -2.61 -19.62 1.86
CA GLU A 104 -1.69 -19.75 2.99
C GLU A 104 -1.04 -21.15 3.06
N ASP A 105 -1.77 -22.19 2.65
CA ASP A 105 -1.30 -23.58 2.65
C ASP A 105 -0.17 -23.82 1.63
N PHE A 106 -0.03 -22.96 0.61
CA PHE A 106 1.05 -23.04 -0.38
C PHE A 106 2.32 -22.29 0.05
N LYS A 107 2.29 -21.57 1.17
CA LYS A 107 3.44 -20.80 1.62
C LYS A 107 4.60 -21.74 1.97
N GLY A 108 5.77 -21.49 1.38
CA GLY A 108 6.96 -22.33 1.54
C GLY A 108 6.98 -23.59 0.67
N THR A 109 5.95 -23.87 -0.14
CA THR A 109 6.06 -24.91 -1.18
C THR A 109 6.80 -24.34 -2.41
N PRO A 110 7.53 -25.15 -3.18
CA PRO A 110 8.20 -24.68 -4.39
C PRO A 110 7.24 -23.98 -5.36
N GLU A 111 6.04 -24.53 -5.53
CA GLU A 111 5.02 -23.98 -6.43
C GLU A 111 4.48 -22.64 -5.92
N GLY A 112 4.09 -22.56 -4.64
CA GLY A 112 3.57 -21.31 -4.07
C GLY A 112 4.60 -20.19 -4.04
N GLU A 113 5.87 -20.52 -3.85
CA GLU A 113 6.97 -19.55 -3.88
C GLU A 113 7.25 -19.03 -5.30
N ILE A 114 7.12 -19.86 -6.33
CA ILE A 114 7.23 -19.42 -7.74
C ILE A 114 6.07 -18.48 -8.09
N GLU A 115 4.83 -18.86 -7.80
CA GLU A 115 3.65 -18.03 -8.06
C GLU A 115 3.72 -16.70 -7.29
N SER A 116 4.19 -16.72 -6.04
CA SER A 116 4.38 -15.50 -5.26
C SER A 116 5.44 -14.57 -5.87
N LEU A 117 6.49 -15.11 -6.49
CA LEU A 117 7.51 -14.30 -7.16
C LEU A 117 6.95 -13.66 -8.43
N GLU A 118 6.21 -14.42 -9.25
CA GLU A 118 5.55 -13.90 -10.45
C GLU A 118 4.53 -12.80 -10.09
N TYR A 119 3.74 -13.03 -9.04
CA TYR A 119 2.80 -12.02 -8.52
C TYR A 119 3.53 -10.76 -8.04
N ASN A 120 4.69 -10.89 -7.39
CA ASN A 120 5.48 -9.73 -6.95
C ASN A 120 5.96 -8.86 -8.12
N GLU A 121 6.36 -9.47 -9.23
CA GLU A 121 6.76 -8.72 -10.43
C GLU A 121 5.59 -7.89 -11.00
N GLU A 122 4.38 -8.46 -11.01
CA GLU A 122 3.17 -7.74 -11.40
C GLU A 122 2.86 -6.58 -10.45
N ILE A 123 2.86 -6.84 -9.14
CA ILE A 123 2.57 -5.81 -8.13
C ILE A 123 3.58 -4.68 -8.14
N PHE A 124 4.86 -4.95 -8.43
CA PHE A 124 5.85 -3.91 -8.60
C PHE A 124 5.48 -2.97 -9.76
N LEU A 125 5.10 -3.52 -10.92
CA LEU A 125 4.65 -2.71 -12.07
C LEU A 125 3.38 -1.92 -11.75
N LEU A 126 2.42 -2.50 -11.02
CA LEU A 126 1.21 -1.81 -10.60
C LEU A 126 1.48 -0.71 -9.55
N SER A 127 2.46 -0.90 -8.67
CA SER A 127 2.91 0.11 -7.70
C SER A 127 3.49 1.33 -8.42
N LEU A 128 4.29 1.12 -9.47
CA LEU A 128 4.78 2.21 -10.31
C LEU A 128 3.66 2.95 -11.05
N LYS A 129 2.64 2.22 -11.55
CA LYS A 129 1.46 2.85 -12.17
C LYS A 129 0.63 3.65 -11.17
N THR A 130 0.50 3.15 -9.94
CA THR A 130 -0.16 3.84 -8.82
C THR A 130 0.56 5.14 -8.47
N MET A 131 1.89 5.12 -8.49
CA MET A 131 2.73 6.32 -8.32
C MET A 131 2.49 7.33 -9.44
N ASP A 132 2.49 6.91 -10.71
CA ASP A 132 2.18 7.79 -11.84
C ASP A 132 0.77 8.41 -11.72
N TYR A 133 -0.23 7.60 -11.35
CA TYR A 133 -1.58 8.08 -11.08
C TYR A 133 -1.60 9.16 -9.98
N SER A 134 -0.93 8.91 -8.86
CA SER A 134 -0.87 9.82 -7.70
C SER A 134 -0.12 11.11 -8.04
N MET A 135 0.99 11.03 -8.79
CA MET A 135 1.77 12.19 -9.23
C MET A 135 1.00 13.07 -10.22
N ARG A 136 0.15 12.48 -11.08
CA ARG A 136 -0.73 13.23 -11.99
C ARG A 136 -1.93 13.84 -11.28
N ARG A 137 -2.28 13.35 -10.10
CA ARG A 137 -3.46 13.76 -9.31
C ARG A 137 -3.11 13.99 -7.84
N PRO A 138 -2.14 14.87 -7.54
CA PRO A 138 -1.65 15.06 -6.19
C PRO A 138 -2.80 15.51 -5.25
N PRO A 139 -2.84 15.03 -4.00
CA PRO A 139 -3.75 15.51 -2.98
C PRO A 139 -3.73 17.04 -2.89
N LYS A 140 -4.90 17.67 -2.85
CA LYS A 140 -5.02 19.15 -2.74
C LYS A 140 -4.55 19.72 -1.40
N VAL A 141 -4.10 18.86 -0.48
CA VAL A 141 -3.61 19.27 0.85
C VAL A 141 -2.13 19.61 0.71
N SER A 142 -1.78 20.88 0.98
CA SER A 142 -0.44 21.46 0.80
C SER A 142 0.70 20.63 1.43
N ALA A 143 0.45 19.95 2.55
CA ALA A 143 1.45 19.14 3.26
C ALA A 143 1.97 17.92 2.46
N PHE A 144 1.14 17.33 1.58
CA PHE A 144 1.56 16.18 0.78
C PHE A 144 2.32 16.57 -0.49
N TRP A 145 2.25 17.84 -0.91
CA TRP A 145 3.00 18.32 -2.07
C TRP A 145 4.50 18.24 -1.85
N SER A 146 4.97 18.58 -0.64
CA SER A 146 6.40 18.46 -0.31
C SER A 146 6.89 17.02 -0.36
N ILE A 147 6.05 16.06 0.06
CA ILE A 147 6.36 14.62 -0.02
C ILE A 147 6.43 14.17 -1.47
N ILE A 148 5.43 14.54 -2.29
CA ILE A 148 5.39 14.17 -3.72
C ILE A 148 6.56 14.79 -4.48
N ILE A 149 6.91 16.06 -4.22
CA ILE A 149 8.05 16.73 -4.84
C ILE A 149 9.35 16.02 -4.43
N TRP A 150 9.54 15.73 -3.15
CA TRP A 150 10.73 15.01 -2.68
C TRP A 150 10.89 13.63 -3.33
N PHE A 151 9.79 12.88 -3.50
CA PHE A 151 9.82 11.60 -4.22
C PHE A 151 10.08 11.78 -5.71
N SER A 152 9.47 12.77 -6.36
CA SER A 152 9.72 13.09 -7.76
C SER A 152 11.19 13.46 -8.00
N ASP A 153 11.78 14.28 -7.13
CA ASP A 153 13.19 14.69 -7.23
C ASP A 153 14.13 13.49 -6.97
N SER A 154 13.78 12.60 -6.05
CA SER A 154 14.53 11.35 -5.81
C SER A 154 14.48 10.43 -7.03
N LEU A 155 13.31 10.23 -7.64
CA LEU A 155 13.16 9.44 -8.87
C LEU A 155 13.87 10.08 -10.07
N CYS A 156 13.83 11.41 -10.21
CA CYS A 156 14.59 12.15 -11.22
C CYS A 156 16.10 12.00 -11.01
N THR A 157 16.57 11.99 -9.76
CA THR A 157 17.98 11.76 -9.43
C THR A 157 18.40 10.32 -9.76
N CYS A 158 17.57 9.32 -9.45
CA CYS A 158 17.81 7.92 -9.85
C CYS A 158 17.84 7.76 -11.37
N LYS A 159 16.92 8.41 -12.10
CA LYS A 159 16.89 8.39 -13.57
C LYS A 159 18.09 9.10 -14.20
N ALA A 160 18.56 10.19 -13.60
CA ALA A 160 19.80 10.86 -14.00
C ALA A 160 21.03 9.98 -13.71
N GLY A 161 21.07 9.29 -12.57
CA GLY A 161 22.13 8.34 -12.20
C GLY A 161 22.19 7.11 -13.12
N MET A 162 21.04 6.56 -13.52
CA MET A 162 20.93 5.49 -14.52
C MET A 162 21.39 5.95 -15.90
N ASN A 163 20.98 7.13 -16.36
CA ASN A 163 21.45 7.68 -17.64
C ASN A 163 22.97 7.95 -17.66
N LEU A 164 23.57 8.32 -16.52
CA LEU A 164 25.02 8.48 -16.39
C LEU A 164 25.77 7.15 -16.39
N SER A 165 25.19 6.09 -15.81
CA SER A 165 25.79 4.75 -15.80
C SER A 165 25.64 3.99 -17.11
N PHE A 166 24.62 4.28 -17.92
CA PHE A 166 24.53 3.81 -19.31
C PHE A 166 25.36 4.67 -20.28
N GLY A 167 25.55 5.97 -19.99
CA GLY A 167 26.41 6.86 -20.78
C GLY A 167 27.90 6.50 -20.73
N SER A 168 28.38 5.92 -19.63
CA SER A 168 29.78 5.48 -19.52
C SER A 168 30.05 4.06 -20.05
N MET A 169 29.04 3.35 -20.55
CA MET A 169 29.18 1.98 -21.07
C MET A 169 29.36 1.93 -22.59
N TYR A 170 29.26 3.08 -23.28
CA TYR A 170 29.44 3.20 -24.74
C TYR A 170 30.61 4.09 -25.17
N ASP A 171 31.45 4.56 -24.23
CA ASP A 171 32.70 5.27 -24.52
C ASP A 171 33.92 4.37 -24.20
N VAL A 172 34.12 3.31 -24.98
CA VAL A 172 35.40 2.60 -25.19
C VAL A 172 35.45 1.94 -26.55
#